data_AF-A0A969PUL4-F1
#
_entry.id   AF-A0A969PUL4-F1
#
_cell.length_a   1.000
_cell.length_b   1.000
_cell.length_c   1.000
_cell.angle_alpha   90.00
_cell.angle_beta   90.00
_cell.angle_gamma   90.00
#
_symmetry.space_group_name_H-M   'P 1'
#
loop_
_entity.id
_entity.type
_entity.pdbx_description
1 polymer ?
#
loop_
_entity_poly.entity_id
_entity_poly.type
_entity_poly.pdbx_seq_one_letter_code
_entity_poly.pdbx_strand_id
1 'polypeptide(L)' 'MAENTKTTKNPAVFLKQVVAEMKRVTWPNGKELKRYTGIVVATVTFIAIFFAISDFIISSLLQLITN' A
#
# COMPACT_ATOMS: atom_id res chain seq x y z
N MET A 1 -13.46 41.52 37.48
CA MET A 1 -12.35 41.07 36.61
C MET A 1 -12.85 39.83 35.89
N ALA A 2 -13.30 39.96 34.64
CA ALA A 2 -13.90 38.85 33.90
C ALA A 2 -12.83 38.13 33.06
N GLU A 3 -12.57 36.87 33.37
CA GLU A 3 -11.69 35.99 32.61
C GLU A 3 -12.37 35.61 31.29
N ASN A 4 -11.82 36.09 30.18
CA ASN A 4 -12.27 35.75 28.83
C ASN A 4 -11.71 34.38 28.46
N THR A 5 -12.49 33.33 28.73
CA THR A 5 -12.21 31.98 28.25
C THR A 5 -12.54 31.89 26.77
N LYS A 6 -11.63 32.36 25.90
CA LYS A 6 -11.69 32.07 24.47
C LYS A 6 -11.55 30.56 24.26
N THR A 7 -12.69 29.88 24.19
CA THR A 7 -12.82 28.55 23.61
C THR A 7 -12.66 28.67 22.09
N THR A 8 -11.42 28.84 21.65
CA THR A 8 -11.06 28.52 20.27
C THR A 8 -10.86 27.01 20.23
N LYS A 9 -11.74 26.27 19.53
CA LYS A 9 -11.52 24.86 19.21
C LYS A 9 -10.27 24.78 18.33
N ASN A 10 -9.11 24.73 18.99
CA ASN A 10 -7.84 24.91 18.33
C ASN A 10 -7.56 23.60 17.56
N PRO A 11 -7.56 23.59 16.22
CA PRO A 11 -7.42 22.36 15.43
C PRO A 11 -6.13 21.62 15.76
N ALA A 12 -5.10 22.33 16.22
CA ALA A 12 -3.86 21.75 16.72
C ALA A 12 -4.06 20.80 17.92
N VAL A 13 -4.99 21.10 18.82
CA VAL A 13 -5.31 20.24 19.98
C VAL A 13 -6.07 18.99 19.54
N PHE A 14 -6.99 19.14 18.58
CA PHE A 14 -7.71 18.02 17.98
C PHE A 14 -6.75 17.06 17.23
N LEU A 15 -5.85 17.58 16.40
CA LEU A 15 -4.82 16.77 15.72
C LEU A 15 -3.91 16.05 16.72
N LYS A 16 -3.56 16.71 17.83
CA LYS A 16 -2.76 16.09 18.89
C LYS A 16 -3.48 14.90 19.55
N GLN A 17 -4.80 15.01 19.75
CA GLN A 17 -5.64 13.92 20.25
C GLN A 17 -5.77 12.79 19.23
N VAL A 18 -5.96 13.10 17.95
CA VAL A 18 -6.03 12.11 16.87
C VAL A 18 -4.71 11.33 16.74
N VAL A 19 -3.56 12.01 16.81
CA VAL A 19 -2.24 11.36 16.78
C VAL A 19 -2.03 10.48 18.02
N ALA A 20 -2.51 10.89 19.20
CA ALA A 20 -2.45 10.08 20.41
C ALA A 20 -3.29 8.81 20.30
N GLU A 21 -4.48 8.89 19.71
CA GLU A 21 -5.37 7.74 19.50
C GLU A 21 -4.84 6.81 18.38
N MET A 22 -4.28 7.38 17.31
CA MET A 22 -3.59 6.64 16.23
C MET A 22 -2.38 5.85 16.73
N LYS A 23 -1.73 6.30 17.82
CA LYS A 23 -0.66 5.53 18.48
C LYS A 23 -1.18 4.39 19.36
N ARG A 24 -2.44 4.45 19.80
CA ARG A 24 -3.12 3.37 20.56
C ARG A 24 -3.70 2.30 19.65
N VAL A 25 -4.10 2.69 18.44
CA VAL A 25 -4.40 1.74 17.37
C VAL A 25 -3.11 0.95 17.11
N THR A 26 -3.18 -0.37 17.29
CA THR A 26 -2.07 -1.30 17.14
C THR A 26 -1.54 -1.22 15.71
N TRP A 27 -0.66 -0.27 15.43
CA TRP A 27 -0.09 -0.14 14.11
C TRP A 27 0.80 -1.35 13.90
N PRO A 28 0.50 -2.16 12.88
CA PRO A 28 1.11 -3.46 12.69
C PRO A 28 2.62 -3.28 12.56
N ASN A 29 3.37 -4.13 13.26
CA ASN A 29 4.82 -4.14 13.22
C ASN A 29 5.28 -4.33 11.77
N GLY A 30 5.91 -3.31 11.19
CA GLY A 30 6.26 -3.27 9.77
C GLY A 30 7.18 -4.41 9.29
N LYS A 31 7.74 -5.22 10.19
CA LYS A 31 8.46 -6.45 9.81
C LYS A 31 7.55 -7.50 9.19
N GLU A 32 6.35 -7.70 9.72
CA GLU A 32 5.44 -8.74 9.22
C GLU A 32 4.83 -8.32 7.89
N LEU A 33 4.48 -7.04 7.78
CA LEU A 33 3.96 -6.45 6.54
C LEU A 33 4.95 -6.64 5.38
N LYS A 34 6.25 -6.39 5.61
CA LYS A 34 7.29 -6.60 4.58
C LYS A 34 7.39 -8.06 4.13
N ARG A 35 7.21 -9.03 5.04
CA ARG A 35 7.24 -10.45 4.68
C ARG A 35 6.07 -10.83 3.79
N TYR A 36 4.85 -10.40 4.13
CA TYR A 36 3.67 -10.66 3.30
C TYR A 36 3.73 -9.94 1.95
N THR A 37 4.14 -8.67 1.92
CA THR A 37 4.36 -7.95 0.66
C THR A 37 5.44 -8.62 -0.19
N GLY A 38 6.52 -9.13 0.42
CA GLY A 38 7.57 -9.86 -0.29
C GLY A 38 7.05 -11.13 -0.99
N ILE A 39 6.18 -11.89 -0.33
CA ILE A 39 5.54 -13.08 -0.93
C ILE A 39 4.67 -12.68 -2.12
N VAL A 40 3.84 -11.63 -1.98
CA VAL A 40 2.98 -11.16 -3.07
C VAL A 40 3.80 -10.67 -4.27
N VAL A 41 4.87 -9.91 -4.02
CA VAL A 41 5.75 -9.45 -5.10
C VAL A 41 6.40 -10.62 -5.83
N ALA A 42 6.86 -11.63 -5.11
CA ALA A 42 7.45 -12.83 -5.71
C ALA A 42 6.45 -13.59 -6.60
N THR A 43 5.22 -13.83 -6.12
CA THR A 43 4.20 -14.55 -6.90
C THR A 43 3.75 -13.77 -8.13
N VAL A 44 3.55 -12.46 -8.00
CA VAL A 44 3.20 -11.59 -9.13
C VAL A 44 4.31 -11.56 -10.17
N THR A 45 5.58 -11.51 -9.73
CA THR A 45 6.73 -11.53 -10.65
C THR A 45 6.81 -12.84 -11.42
N PHE A 46 6.60 -13.98 -10.75
CA PHE A 46 6.56 -15.29 -11.40
C PHE A 46 5.46 -15.37 -12.46
N ILE A 47 4.25 -14.93 -12.13
CA ILE A 47 3.11 -14.92 -13.06
C ILE A 47 3.38 -13.98 -14.24
N ALA A 48 3.95 -12.80 -14.00
CA ALA A 48 4.30 -11.86 -15.06
C ALA A 48 5.30 -12.44 -16.07
N ILE A 49 6.32 -13.16 -15.59
CA ILE A 49 7.28 -13.86 -16.46
C ILE A 49 6.58 -14.95 -17.28
N PHE A 50 5.70 -15.73 -16.66
CA PHE A 50 4.95 -16.76 -17.36
C PHE A 50 4.08 -16.18 -18.50
N PHE A 51 3.38 -15.08 -18.24
CA PHE A 51 2.61 -14.39 -19.29
C PHE A 51 3.51 -13.84 -20.38
N ALA A 52 4.62 -13.19 -20.04
CA ALA A 52 5.56 -12.68 -21.04
C ALA A 52 6.05 -13.81 -21.98
N ILE A 53 6.42 -14.97 -21.44
CA ILE A 53 6.81 -16.13 -22.25
C ILE A 53 5.65 -16.62 -23.11
N SER A 54 4.44 -16.72 -22.54
CA SER A 54 3.25 -17.14 -23.27
C SER A 54 2.94 -16.21 -24.44
N ASP A 55 3.03 -14.90 -24.23
CA ASP A 55 2.82 -13.89 -25.27
C ASP A 55 3.88 -14.01 -26.38
N PHE A 56 5.14 -14.28 -26.03
CA PHE A 56 6.19 -14.54 -27.02
C PHE A 56 5.94 -15.80 -27.85
N ILE A 57 5.48 -16.88 -27.21
CA ILE A 57 5.12 -18.13 -27.92
C ILE A 57 3.99 -17.87 -28.89
N ILE A 58 2.91 -17.21 -28.44
CA ILE A 58 1.77 -16.88 -29.28
C ILE A 58 2.20 -15.98 -30.44
N SER A 59 2.98 -14.93 -30.18
CA SER A 59 3.48 -14.02 -31.21
C SER A 59 4.31 -14.74 -32.27
N SER A 60 5.17 -15.67 -31.84
CA SER A 60 6.01 -16.47 -32.75
C SER A 60 5.18 -17.45 -33.58
N LEU A 61 4.17 -18.10 -32.97
CA LEU A 61 3.24 -18.99 -33.67
C LEU A 61 2.38 -18.24 -34.69
N LEU A 62 1.87 -17.06 -34.34
CA LEU A 62 1.09 -16.22 -35.24
C LEU A 62 1.91 -15.75 -36.43
N GLN A 63 3.19 -15.40 -36.22
CA GLN A 63 4.11 -15.07 -37.32
C GLN A 63 4.33 -16.28 -38.24
N LEU A 64 4.52 -17.47 -37.68
CA LEU A 64 4.71 -18.70 -38.48
C LEU A 64 3.48 -19.08 -39.30
N ILE A 65 2.27 -18.81 -38.79
CA ILE A 65 1.01 -19.10 -39.50
C ILE A 65 0.71 -18.03 -40.57
N THR A 66 1.07 -16.77 -40.32
CA THR A 66 0.76 -15.63 -41.22
C THR A 66 1.77 -15.48 -42.35
N ASN A 67 3.00 -15.96 -42.16
CA ASN A 67 4.08 -15.95 -43.16
C ASN A 67 4.05 -17.22 -44.01
#